data_AF-A0A6P1PYW2-F1
#
_entry.id   AF-A0A6P1PYW2-F1
#
_cell.length_a   1.000
_cell.length_b   1.000
_cell.length_c   1.000
_cell.angle_alpha   90.00
_cell.angle_beta   90.00
_cell.angle_gamma   90.00
#
_symmetry.space_group_name_H-M   'P 1'
#
loop_
_entity.id
_entity.type
_entity.pdbx_description
1 polymer ?
#
loop_
_entity_poly.entity_id
_entity_poly.type
_entity_poly.pdbx_seq_one_letter_code
_entity_poly.pdbx_strand_id
1 'polypeptide(L)'
;MINIPGTPIIGGTNSGIWTPGAVLIGNSSAAGQVVDVIDLTSPALDSRVTFTGPAYRYFNATGALVECSENEWPLEYRNGSAIGRREPFAASSNAISALQAEYMTIGAPDGWLTQYTEKSGNTYHRLRFNTTATGPLTLQIFYKILGRENLCLRIATNTANNYRNIGINGGEITYAGDGITNTAITNCGDGVYLLRAAMNYVSGVLGLLTAEAVVTSDDLPRVATLDANAGFYVGYPQLTAGELAAPPLDLGESLPASSVVIDTSAALRITVRYSDGTTDSYDTPGVAFTLPAGERHIKRIELKQ
;
A
#
# COMPACT_ATOMS: atom_id res chain seq x y z
N MET A 1 28.03 41.16 -24.45
CA MET A 1 28.66 41.31 -23.11
C MET A 1 30.15 41.56 -23.36
N ILE A 2 30.66 42.76 -23.07
CA ILE A 2 32.08 43.09 -23.22
C ILE A 2 32.79 42.59 -21.97
N ASN A 3 33.73 41.66 -22.12
CA ASN A 3 34.47 41.07 -20.99
C ASN A 3 35.84 41.75 -20.89
N ILE A 4 35.97 42.72 -19.98
CA ILE A 4 37.26 43.39 -19.71
C ILE A 4 37.88 42.71 -18.48
N PRO A 5 39.14 42.23 -18.55
CA PRO A 5 39.80 41.57 -17.43
C PRO A 5 39.85 42.48 -16.19
N GLY A 6 39.34 42.00 -15.06
CA GLY A 6 39.41 42.70 -13.76
C GLY A 6 38.19 43.55 -13.39
N THR A 7 37.17 43.65 -14.24
CA THR A 7 35.95 44.42 -13.94
C THR A 7 34.89 43.56 -13.24
N PRO A 8 34.18 44.08 -12.21
CA PRO A 8 33.07 43.37 -11.59
C PRO A 8 31.93 43.14 -12.59
N ILE A 9 31.46 41.90 -12.68
CA ILE A 9 30.25 41.57 -13.46
C ILE A 9 29.04 41.76 -12.55
N ILE A 10 28.12 42.64 -12.94
CA ILE A 10 26.86 42.91 -12.22
C ILE A 10 25.71 42.41 -13.09
N GLY A 11 24.88 41.50 -12.57
CA GLY A 11 23.61 41.09 -13.20
C GLY A 11 23.64 39.83 -14.07
N GLY A 12 24.60 38.92 -13.89
CA GLY A 12 24.50 37.56 -14.45
C GLY A 12 23.47 36.70 -13.71
N THR A 13 23.19 35.48 -14.19
CA THR A 13 22.28 34.49 -13.56
C THR A 13 22.71 34.05 -12.15
N ASN A 14 23.80 34.59 -11.63
CA ASN A 14 24.31 34.37 -10.28
C ASN A 14 24.09 35.64 -9.46
N SER A 15 23.45 35.50 -8.29
CA SER A 15 23.32 36.59 -7.33
C SER A 15 24.68 36.86 -6.67
N GLY A 16 25.31 38.00 -6.95
CA GLY A 16 26.53 38.46 -6.27
C GLY A 16 27.42 39.37 -7.11
N ILE A 17 28.37 40.05 -6.45
CA ILE A 17 29.45 40.81 -7.09
C ILE A 17 30.68 39.91 -7.15
N TRP A 18 31.20 39.64 -8.34
CA TRP A 18 32.38 38.80 -8.54
C TRP A 18 33.58 39.65 -8.92
N THR A 19 34.71 39.50 -8.22
CA THR A 19 36.01 40.03 -8.64
C THR A 19 37.05 38.89 -8.69
N PRO A 20 37.86 38.80 -9.76
CA PRO A 20 38.92 37.79 -9.85
C PRO A 20 39.90 37.93 -8.67
N GLY A 21 40.04 36.87 -7.87
CA GLY A 21 40.93 36.84 -6.69
C GLY A 21 40.27 37.16 -5.35
N ALA A 22 38.97 37.44 -5.29
CA ALA A 22 38.27 37.59 -4.01
C ALA A 22 37.95 36.23 -3.37
N VAL A 23 38.12 36.15 -2.05
CA VAL A 23 37.50 35.10 -1.24
C VAL A 23 35.99 35.27 -1.36
N LEU A 24 35.30 34.19 -1.75
CA LEU A 24 33.85 34.14 -1.78
C LEU A 24 33.33 34.33 -0.33
N ILE A 25 32.91 35.54 0.02
CA ILE A 25 32.18 35.84 1.26
C ILE A 25 30.74 36.09 0.86
N GLY A 26 29.96 35.01 0.90
CA GLY A 26 28.55 35.01 0.54
C GLY A 26 28.04 33.59 0.67
N ASN A 27 27.21 33.36 1.67
CA ASN A 27 26.55 32.10 1.90
C ASN A 27 25.76 31.71 0.65
N SER A 28 26.26 30.75 -0.14
CA SER A 28 25.42 30.00 -1.06
C SER A 28 24.63 28.98 -0.22
N SER A 29 23.80 29.45 0.72
CA SER A 29 22.72 28.62 1.22
C SER A 29 21.74 28.51 0.07
N ALA A 30 22.03 27.59 -0.84
CA ALA A 30 21.05 27.14 -1.81
C ALA A 30 19.89 26.62 -0.97
N ALA A 31 18.77 27.36 -0.98
CA ALA A 31 17.55 26.93 -0.30
C ALA A 31 17.27 25.46 -0.68
N GLY A 32 17.21 24.58 0.31
CA GLY A 32 17.00 23.15 0.09
C GLY A 32 18.27 22.28 0.05
N GLN A 33 19.40 22.74 0.57
CA GLN A 33 20.55 21.86 0.80
C GLN A 33 20.17 20.73 1.78
N VAL A 34 20.38 19.49 1.36
CA VAL A 34 20.26 18.33 2.27
C VAL A 34 21.39 18.42 3.29
N VAL A 35 21.03 18.65 4.55
CA VAL A 35 21.98 18.72 5.65
C VAL A 35 22.18 17.36 6.30
N ASP A 36 21.17 16.50 6.25
CA ASP A 36 21.27 15.15 6.80
C ASP A 36 20.23 14.20 6.21
N VAL A 37 20.39 12.91 6.49
CA VAL A 37 19.58 11.82 5.95
C VAL A 37 19.28 10.80 7.04
N ILE A 38 18.00 10.43 7.14
CA ILE A 38 17.54 9.27 7.90
C ILE A 38 17.28 8.15 6.89
N ASP A 39 18.03 7.05 7.00
CA ASP A 39 17.82 5.85 6.19
C ASP A 39 16.89 4.87 6.90
N LEU A 40 15.68 4.72 6.37
CA LEU A 40 14.67 3.80 6.91
C LEU A 40 14.74 2.41 6.26
N THR A 41 15.78 2.13 5.47
CA THR A 41 16.12 0.77 5.02
C THR A 41 17.15 0.07 5.91
N SER A 42 17.71 0.78 6.90
CA SER A 42 18.57 0.21 7.93
C SER A 42 17.77 -0.61 8.96
N PRO A 43 18.26 -1.78 9.42
CA PRO A 43 17.63 -2.55 10.48
C PRO A 43 17.45 -1.76 11.79
N ALA A 44 18.47 -1.01 12.19
CA ALA A 44 18.41 -0.15 13.37
C ALA A 44 17.66 1.15 13.04
N LEU A 45 16.66 1.50 13.86
CA LEU A 45 15.94 2.76 13.72
C LEU A 45 16.83 3.94 14.15
N ASP A 46 16.82 5.01 13.37
CA ASP A 46 17.54 6.24 13.69
C ASP A 46 16.97 6.87 14.98
N SER A 47 17.85 7.34 15.86
CA SER A 47 17.47 7.88 17.17
C SER A 47 16.61 9.15 17.10
N ARG A 48 16.57 9.82 15.95
CA ARG A 48 15.71 11.00 15.70
C ARG A 48 14.27 10.62 15.41
N VAL A 49 13.97 9.33 15.29
CA VAL A 49 12.66 8.82 14.93
C VAL A 49 12.04 8.12 16.12
N THR A 50 10.84 8.53 16.49
CA THR A 50 10.03 7.88 17.51
C THR A 50 8.75 7.37 16.88
N PHE A 51 8.49 6.07 17.01
CA PHE A 51 7.22 5.45 16.63
C PHE A 51 6.42 5.14 17.89
N THR A 52 5.11 5.34 17.81
CA THR A 52 4.17 4.96 18.86
C THR A 52 2.96 4.32 18.19
N GLY A 53 2.60 3.11 18.63
CA GLY A 53 1.52 2.38 18.00
C GLY A 53 1.42 0.93 18.47
N PRO A 54 0.33 0.23 18.07
CA PRO A 54 0.08 -1.15 18.48
C PRO A 54 1.06 -2.12 17.82
N ALA A 55 1.07 -3.36 18.31
CA ALA A 55 1.60 -4.50 17.54
C ALA A 55 0.79 -4.64 16.24
N TYR A 56 1.47 -4.92 15.12
CA TYR A 56 0.82 -5.11 13.82
C TYR A 56 1.59 -6.07 12.91
N ARG A 57 0.93 -6.56 11.86
CA ARG A 57 1.50 -7.51 10.92
C ARG A 57 2.27 -6.86 9.78
N TYR A 58 3.44 -7.41 9.45
CA TYR A 58 4.32 -6.90 8.39
C TYR A 58 5.09 -8.03 7.70
N PHE A 59 5.65 -7.75 6.51
CA PHE A 59 6.51 -8.71 5.80
C PHE A 59 7.96 -8.61 6.28
N ASN A 60 8.46 -9.69 6.89
CA ASN A 60 9.85 -9.77 7.32
C ASN A 60 10.81 -10.12 6.17
N ALA A 61 12.11 -10.20 6.47
CA ALA A 61 13.15 -10.51 5.49
C ALA A 61 12.97 -11.85 4.76
N THR A 62 12.26 -12.81 5.34
CA THR A 62 11.97 -14.11 4.72
C THR A 62 10.73 -14.10 3.84
N GLY A 63 10.05 -12.95 3.69
CA GLY A 63 8.76 -12.85 2.99
C GLY A 63 7.57 -13.41 3.78
N ALA A 64 7.77 -13.76 5.06
CA ALA A 64 6.69 -14.22 5.92
C ALA A 64 5.97 -13.03 6.54
N LEU A 65 4.65 -13.16 6.70
CA LEU A 65 3.87 -12.20 7.46
C LEU A 65 3.99 -12.54 8.95
N VAL A 66 4.52 -11.60 9.74
CA VAL A 66 4.74 -11.76 11.18
C VAL A 66 4.26 -10.53 11.92
N GLU A 67 4.06 -10.66 13.23
CA GLU A 67 3.65 -9.57 14.11
C GLU A 67 4.88 -8.88 14.73
N CYS A 68 4.88 -7.55 14.78
CA CYS A 68 5.87 -6.78 15.53
C CYS A 68 5.39 -6.49 16.95
N SER A 69 6.30 -6.09 17.83
CA SER A 69 5.95 -5.65 19.19
C SER A 69 5.24 -4.29 19.17
N GLU A 70 4.56 -3.95 20.26
CA GLU A 70 4.05 -2.60 20.48
C GLU A 70 5.20 -1.58 20.48
N ASN A 71 4.97 -0.41 19.88
CA ASN A 71 5.96 0.65 19.67
C ASN A 71 7.21 0.23 18.88
N GLU A 72 7.17 -0.92 18.22
CA GLU A 72 8.16 -1.32 17.23
C GLU A 72 7.71 -0.83 15.85
N TRP A 73 8.58 -0.12 15.14
CA TRP A 73 8.34 0.23 13.74
C TRP A 73 9.19 -0.67 12.86
N PRO A 74 8.76 -1.87 12.45
CA PRO A 74 9.58 -2.84 11.73
C PRO A 74 10.02 -2.39 10.32
N LEU A 75 11.15 -2.95 9.87
CA LEU A 75 11.63 -2.83 8.49
C LEU A 75 10.90 -3.88 7.64
N GLU A 76 10.22 -3.45 6.58
CA GLU A 76 9.50 -4.34 5.69
C GLU A 76 10.33 -4.74 4.47
N TYR A 77 10.07 -5.94 3.98
CA TYR A 77 10.75 -6.52 2.84
C TYR A 77 9.76 -6.95 1.76
N ARG A 78 10.23 -6.94 0.52
CA ARG A 78 9.52 -7.48 -0.64
C ARG A 78 10.52 -8.17 -1.54
N ASN A 79 10.24 -9.41 -1.93
CA ASN A 79 11.16 -10.23 -2.74
C ASN A 79 12.59 -10.25 -2.16
N GLY A 80 12.71 -10.40 -0.83
CA GLY A 80 13.98 -10.40 -0.11
C GLY A 80 14.71 -9.05 -0.01
N SER A 81 14.18 -7.98 -0.60
CA SER A 81 14.78 -6.64 -0.55
C SER A 81 14.05 -5.75 0.45
N ALA A 82 14.81 -5.01 1.26
CA ALA A 82 14.25 -4.00 2.16
C ALA A 82 13.55 -2.90 1.35
N ILE A 83 12.27 -2.66 1.65
CA ILE A 83 11.48 -1.59 0.99
C ILE A 83 11.29 -0.36 1.88
N GLY A 84 11.78 -0.40 3.12
CA GLY A 84 11.66 0.67 4.09
C GLY A 84 10.60 0.37 5.16
N ARG A 85 10.13 1.41 5.85
CA ARG A 85 9.13 1.28 6.92
C ARG A 85 7.82 1.88 6.46
N ARG A 86 6.69 1.21 6.71
CA ARG A 86 5.37 1.70 6.32
C ARG A 86 5.06 3.04 7.00
N GLU A 87 4.41 3.97 6.30
CA GLU A 87 3.82 5.17 6.89
C GLU A 87 2.97 4.84 8.14
N PRO A 88 2.82 5.79 9.10
CA PRO A 88 1.85 5.58 10.18
C PRO A 88 0.45 5.39 9.60
N PHE A 89 -0.43 4.75 10.35
CA PHE A 89 -1.76 4.38 9.89
C PHE A 89 -2.84 4.88 10.85
N ALA A 90 -4.01 5.21 10.29
CA ALA A 90 -5.17 5.57 11.10
C ALA A 90 -5.73 4.34 11.83
N ALA A 91 -6.55 4.60 12.84
CA ALA A 91 -7.30 3.53 13.50
C ALA A 91 -8.23 2.86 12.48
N SER A 92 -8.31 1.54 12.52
CA SER A 92 -9.05 0.76 11.53
C SER A 92 -9.67 -0.49 12.15
N SER A 93 -10.76 -0.95 11.53
CA SER A 93 -11.46 -2.17 11.94
C SER A 93 -11.81 -2.97 10.70
N ASN A 94 -11.57 -4.27 10.73
CA ASN A 94 -11.98 -5.16 9.66
C ASN A 94 -13.49 -5.42 9.76
N ALA A 95 -14.25 -4.87 8.82
CA ALA A 95 -15.69 -5.01 8.76
C ALA A 95 -16.18 -6.36 8.22
N ILE A 96 -15.28 -7.24 7.79
CA ILE A 96 -15.64 -8.60 7.39
C ILE A 96 -15.79 -9.44 8.66
N SER A 97 -16.99 -9.98 8.87
CA SER A 97 -17.34 -10.77 10.06
C SER A 97 -17.18 -12.28 9.84
N ALA A 98 -17.27 -12.73 8.59
CA ALA A 98 -17.09 -14.14 8.24
C ALA A 98 -16.76 -14.30 6.75
N LEU A 99 -16.15 -15.44 6.43
CA LEU A 99 -15.95 -15.90 5.07
C LEU A 99 -16.86 -17.08 4.79
N GLN A 100 -17.50 -17.10 3.61
CA GLN A 100 -18.36 -18.19 3.18
C GLN A 100 -17.87 -18.73 1.85
N ALA A 101 -17.40 -19.98 1.86
CA ALA A 101 -17.07 -20.73 0.65
C ALA A 101 -18.36 -21.19 -0.04
N GLU A 102 -18.67 -20.61 -1.20
CA GLU A 102 -19.84 -20.98 -1.99
C GLU A 102 -19.40 -21.75 -3.22
N TYR A 103 -19.80 -23.02 -3.24
CA TYR A 103 -19.35 -23.99 -4.25
C TYR A 103 -17.83 -24.13 -4.29
N MET A 104 -17.16 -23.91 -3.16
CA MET A 104 -15.74 -24.18 -3.03
C MET A 104 -15.49 -25.22 -1.94
N THR A 105 -14.40 -25.96 -2.09
CA THR A 105 -13.85 -26.83 -1.05
C THR A 105 -12.70 -26.10 -0.38
N ILE A 106 -12.65 -26.15 0.95
CA ILE A 106 -11.54 -25.58 1.73
C ILE A 106 -10.47 -26.66 1.85
N GLY A 107 -9.26 -26.33 1.39
CA GLY A 107 -8.12 -27.25 1.36
C GLY A 107 -7.08 -26.96 2.43
N ALA A 108 -5.88 -27.51 2.25
CA ALA A 108 -4.76 -27.28 3.15
C ALA A 108 -4.17 -25.87 2.95
N PRO A 109 -3.73 -25.19 4.02
CA PRO A 109 -3.12 -23.87 3.88
C PRO A 109 -1.74 -23.92 3.20
N ASP A 110 -1.36 -22.81 2.57
CA ASP A 110 0.00 -22.51 2.10
C ASP A 110 0.54 -21.35 2.95
N GLY A 111 1.30 -21.69 4.00
CA GLY A 111 1.68 -20.74 5.04
C GLY A 111 0.46 -20.16 5.75
N TRP A 112 0.26 -18.85 5.64
CA TRP A 112 -0.86 -18.10 6.23
C TRP A 112 -2.04 -17.92 5.25
N LEU A 113 -1.96 -18.48 4.05
CA LEU A 113 -3.05 -18.45 3.07
C LEU A 113 -3.91 -19.72 3.17
N THR A 114 -5.22 -19.55 3.14
CA THR A 114 -6.19 -20.67 3.11
C THR A 114 -6.54 -21.02 1.67
N GLN A 115 -6.49 -22.31 1.31
CA GLN A 115 -6.84 -22.80 -0.03
C GLN A 115 -8.34 -22.93 -0.22
N TYR A 116 -8.84 -22.47 -1.37
CA TYR A 116 -10.19 -22.67 -1.85
C TYR A 116 -10.15 -23.22 -3.27
N THR A 117 -10.73 -24.40 -3.49
CA THR A 117 -10.81 -25.06 -4.80
C THR A 117 -12.25 -25.18 -5.28
N GLU A 118 -12.47 -25.27 -6.59
CA GLU A 118 -13.82 -25.37 -7.16
C GLU A 118 -14.51 -26.69 -6.78
N LYS A 119 -15.81 -26.63 -6.49
CA LYS A 119 -16.66 -27.80 -6.23
C LYS A 119 -17.65 -28.01 -7.37
N SER A 120 -17.96 -29.28 -7.66
CA SER A 120 -18.89 -29.66 -8.73
C SER A 120 -20.28 -29.03 -8.59
N GLY A 121 -20.86 -28.67 -9.74
CA GLY A 121 -22.31 -28.48 -9.89
C GLY A 121 -22.83 -27.06 -9.93
N ASN A 122 -21.99 -26.04 -10.14
CA ASN A 122 -22.43 -24.64 -10.29
C ASN A 122 -21.67 -23.88 -11.37
N THR A 123 -22.29 -22.79 -11.85
CA THR A 123 -21.79 -21.91 -12.91
C THR A 123 -20.82 -20.84 -12.41
N TYR A 124 -20.63 -20.75 -11.09
CA TYR A 124 -19.68 -19.87 -10.43
C TYR A 124 -19.17 -20.52 -9.14
N HIS A 125 -17.96 -20.14 -8.73
CA HIS A 125 -17.32 -20.59 -7.50
C HIS A 125 -16.71 -19.38 -6.81
N ARG A 126 -16.98 -19.19 -5.52
CA ARG A 126 -16.53 -17.97 -4.83
C ARG A 126 -16.26 -18.14 -3.35
N LEU A 127 -15.42 -17.24 -2.86
CA LEU A 127 -15.31 -16.89 -1.45
C LEU A 127 -16.07 -15.58 -1.22
N ARG A 128 -17.20 -15.64 -0.51
CA ARG A 128 -17.97 -14.46 -0.12
C ARG A 128 -17.41 -13.89 1.19
N PHE A 129 -17.36 -12.56 1.27
CA PHE A 129 -17.00 -11.79 2.44
C PHE A 129 -18.28 -11.22 3.08
N ASN A 130 -18.64 -11.73 4.25
CA ASN A 130 -19.84 -11.27 4.95
C ASN A 130 -19.52 -9.99 5.71
N THR A 131 -20.28 -8.93 5.44
CA THR A 131 -20.12 -7.63 6.08
C THR A 131 -21.45 -6.88 6.11
N THR A 132 -21.61 -6.04 7.12
CA THR A 132 -22.73 -5.07 7.21
C THR A 132 -22.25 -3.63 6.99
N ALA A 133 -20.94 -3.41 6.78
CA ALA A 133 -20.43 -2.07 6.49
C ALA A 133 -20.92 -1.59 5.14
N THR A 134 -21.14 -0.29 5.03
CA THR A 134 -21.61 0.39 3.82
C THR A 134 -20.90 1.75 3.69
N GLY A 135 -20.91 2.34 2.49
CA GLY A 135 -20.26 3.61 2.19
C GLY A 135 -18.87 3.46 1.56
N PRO A 136 -18.00 4.47 1.70
CA PRO A 136 -16.65 4.46 1.15
C PRO A 136 -15.75 3.51 1.95
N LEU A 137 -15.38 2.41 1.34
CA LEU A 137 -14.60 1.34 1.94
C LEU A 137 -13.41 0.99 1.05
N THR A 138 -12.34 0.51 1.69
CA THR A 138 -11.19 -0.09 1.01
C THR A 138 -11.14 -1.57 1.34
N LEU A 139 -11.21 -2.41 0.31
CA LEU A 139 -10.92 -3.83 0.40
C LEU A 139 -9.42 -4.04 0.21
N GLN A 140 -8.83 -4.86 1.08
CA GLN A 140 -7.51 -5.42 0.89
C GLN A 140 -7.59 -6.94 1.04
N ILE A 141 -6.91 -7.67 0.15
CA ILE A 141 -6.87 -9.13 0.20
C ILE A 141 -5.57 -9.64 -0.40
N PHE A 142 -4.91 -10.55 0.31
CA PHE A 142 -3.83 -11.34 -0.28
C PHE A 142 -4.42 -12.56 -0.94
N TYR A 143 -3.96 -12.85 -2.14
CA TYR A 143 -4.37 -14.02 -2.88
C TYR A 143 -3.23 -14.64 -3.66
N LYS A 144 -3.36 -15.93 -3.94
CA LYS A 144 -2.46 -16.69 -4.82
C LYS A 144 -3.32 -17.50 -5.77
N ILE A 145 -3.03 -17.39 -7.06
CA ILE A 145 -3.77 -18.11 -8.10
C ILE A 145 -3.44 -19.61 -8.04
N LEU A 146 -4.45 -20.46 -8.26
CA LEU A 146 -4.28 -21.91 -8.35
C LEU A 146 -5.04 -22.45 -9.58
N GLY A 147 -4.33 -23.00 -10.56
CA GLY A 147 -4.91 -23.66 -11.74
C GLY A 147 -5.55 -22.74 -12.80
N ARG A 148 -6.28 -21.69 -12.41
CA ARG A 148 -6.89 -20.71 -13.33
C ARG A 148 -6.21 -19.36 -13.29
N GLU A 149 -5.77 -18.86 -14.43
CA GLU A 149 -5.13 -17.54 -14.52
C GLU A 149 -6.09 -16.38 -14.26
N ASN A 150 -7.41 -16.59 -14.42
CA ASN A 150 -8.42 -15.53 -14.31
C ASN A 150 -9.21 -15.62 -12.99
N LEU A 151 -9.28 -14.51 -12.27
CA LEU A 151 -10.11 -14.30 -11.10
C LEU A 151 -10.98 -13.05 -11.29
N CYS A 152 -11.96 -12.89 -10.41
CA CYS A 152 -12.81 -11.71 -10.37
C CYS A 152 -13.15 -11.34 -8.94
N LEU A 153 -12.87 -10.10 -8.54
CA LEU A 153 -13.52 -9.54 -7.35
C LEU A 153 -14.88 -8.98 -7.78
N ARG A 154 -15.97 -9.50 -7.24
CA ARG A 154 -17.33 -8.99 -7.48
C ARG A 154 -17.83 -8.21 -6.27
N ILE A 155 -18.34 -7.02 -6.53
CA ILE A 155 -18.75 -6.04 -5.53
C ILE A 155 -20.17 -5.59 -5.87
N ALA A 156 -21.07 -5.55 -4.90
CA ALA A 156 -22.37 -4.90 -5.07
C ALA A 156 -22.28 -3.40 -4.76
N THR A 157 -22.53 -2.56 -5.77
CA THR A 157 -22.38 -1.09 -5.66
C THR A 157 -23.71 -0.33 -5.73
N ASN A 158 -24.84 -1.01 -5.93
CA ASN A 158 -26.17 -0.41 -5.76
C ASN A 158 -27.24 -1.43 -5.32
N THR A 159 -28.43 -0.93 -4.98
CA THR A 159 -29.53 -1.70 -4.36
C THR A 159 -30.29 -2.64 -5.32
N ALA A 160 -29.98 -2.66 -6.61
CA ALA A 160 -30.75 -3.39 -7.63
C ALA A 160 -30.05 -4.65 -8.17
N ASN A 161 -29.27 -5.36 -7.35
CA ASN A 161 -28.44 -6.49 -7.79
C ASN A 161 -27.50 -6.14 -8.96
N ASN A 162 -27.10 -4.87 -9.10
CA ASN A 162 -26.01 -4.54 -10.00
C ASN A 162 -24.69 -4.72 -9.27
N TYR A 163 -23.80 -5.42 -9.95
CA TYR A 163 -22.48 -5.70 -9.44
C TYR A 163 -21.46 -4.97 -10.29
N ARG A 164 -20.29 -4.74 -9.70
CA ARG A 164 -19.08 -4.31 -10.37
C ARG A 164 -18.03 -5.37 -10.21
N ASN A 165 -17.29 -5.60 -11.29
CA ASN A 165 -16.20 -6.55 -11.28
C ASN A 165 -14.85 -5.83 -11.33
N ILE A 166 -13.87 -6.40 -10.64
CA ILE A 166 -12.46 -6.25 -10.99
C ILE A 166 -12.01 -7.57 -11.60
N GLY A 167 -11.72 -7.55 -12.90
CA GLY A 167 -11.12 -8.69 -13.59
C GLY A 167 -9.63 -8.75 -13.29
N ILE A 168 -9.15 -9.93 -12.88
CA ILE A 168 -7.76 -10.21 -12.57
C ILE A 168 -7.30 -11.32 -13.50
N ASN A 169 -6.22 -11.11 -14.26
CA ASN A 169 -5.63 -12.12 -15.12
C ASN A 169 -4.12 -12.18 -14.90
N GLY A 170 -3.58 -13.35 -14.54
CA GLY A 170 -2.14 -13.53 -14.32
C GLY A 170 -1.55 -12.64 -13.22
N GLY A 171 -2.38 -12.17 -12.28
CA GLY A 171 -1.97 -11.22 -11.23
C GLY A 171 -1.99 -9.75 -11.65
N GLU A 172 -2.61 -9.42 -12.78
CA GLU A 172 -2.82 -8.04 -13.25
C GLU A 172 -4.30 -7.69 -13.33
N ILE A 173 -4.63 -6.41 -13.18
CA ILE A 173 -6.00 -5.92 -13.35
C ILE A 173 -6.27 -5.74 -14.84
N THR A 174 -7.22 -6.49 -15.39
CA THR A 174 -7.63 -6.37 -16.81
C THR A 174 -8.92 -5.59 -17.00
N TYR A 175 -9.70 -5.45 -15.94
CA TYR A 175 -10.98 -4.74 -15.96
C TYR A 175 -11.29 -4.18 -14.58
N ALA A 176 -11.81 -2.97 -14.53
CA ALA A 176 -12.39 -2.37 -13.33
C ALA A 176 -13.70 -1.71 -13.74
N GLY A 177 -14.82 -2.23 -13.23
CA GLY A 177 -16.15 -1.68 -13.49
C GLY A 177 -16.36 -0.31 -12.85
N ASP A 178 -17.34 0.44 -13.37
CA ASP A 178 -17.62 1.82 -12.95
C ASP A 178 -17.95 1.93 -11.46
N GLY A 179 -17.44 2.98 -10.80
CA GLY A 179 -17.68 3.25 -9.37
C GLY A 179 -16.65 2.63 -8.42
N ILE A 180 -15.67 1.91 -8.95
CA ILE A 180 -14.44 1.56 -8.25
C ILE A 180 -13.45 2.71 -8.47
N THR A 181 -13.05 3.39 -7.40
CA THR A 181 -12.32 4.66 -7.49
C THR A 181 -10.81 4.46 -7.54
N ASN A 182 -10.31 3.38 -6.96
CA ASN A 182 -8.89 3.03 -6.99
C ASN A 182 -8.73 1.52 -6.93
N THR A 183 -7.80 0.98 -7.72
CA THR A 183 -7.47 -0.44 -7.73
C THR A 183 -5.99 -0.63 -7.98
N ALA A 184 -5.35 -1.51 -7.23
CA ALA A 184 -3.97 -1.88 -7.46
C ALA A 184 -3.75 -3.36 -7.12
N ILE A 185 -2.85 -4.00 -7.86
CA ILE A 185 -2.25 -5.27 -7.44
C ILE A 185 -0.77 -5.03 -7.19
N THR A 186 -0.29 -5.48 -6.02
CA THR A 186 1.12 -5.52 -5.68
C THR A 186 1.59 -6.97 -5.63
N ASN A 187 2.67 -7.30 -6.35
CA ASN A 187 3.33 -8.59 -6.21
C ASN A 187 4.14 -8.64 -4.90
N CYS A 188 3.82 -9.59 -4.02
CA CYS A 188 4.46 -9.77 -2.72
C CYS A 188 5.59 -10.82 -2.72
N GLY A 189 5.76 -11.56 -3.81
CA GLY A 189 6.68 -12.70 -3.93
C GLY A 189 5.96 -14.04 -3.89
N ASP A 190 6.62 -15.11 -4.37
CA ASP A 190 6.14 -16.50 -4.33
C ASP A 190 4.74 -16.74 -4.92
N GLY A 191 4.35 -15.91 -5.89
CA GLY A 191 3.03 -15.94 -6.53
C GLY A 191 1.90 -15.38 -5.65
N VAL A 192 2.23 -14.73 -4.53
CA VAL A 192 1.29 -14.02 -3.67
C VAL A 192 1.14 -12.58 -4.16
N TYR A 193 -0.10 -12.15 -4.28
CA TYR A 193 -0.48 -10.82 -4.73
C TYR A 193 -1.36 -10.16 -3.68
N LEU A 194 -1.18 -8.85 -3.49
CA LEU A 194 -2.06 -8.01 -2.70
C LEU A 194 -2.97 -7.22 -3.63
N LEU A 195 -4.26 -7.51 -3.63
CA LEU A 195 -5.27 -6.68 -4.26
C LEU A 195 -5.73 -5.61 -3.28
N ARG A 196 -5.77 -4.36 -3.74
CA ARG A 196 -6.44 -3.24 -3.07
C ARG A 196 -7.51 -2.68 -3.99
N ALA A 197 -8.67 -2.38 -3.42
CA ALA A 197 -9.78 -1.76 -4.15
C ALA A 197 -10.55 -0.79 -3.24
N ALA A 198 -10.58 0.49 -3.60
CA ALA A 198 -11.42 1.49 -2.96
C ALA A 198 -12.76 1.61 -3.73
N MET A 199 -13.86 1.61 -2.99
CA MET A 199 -15.20 1.50 -3.56
C MET A 199 -16.26 2.12 -2.65
N ASN A 200 -17.40 2.51 -3.23
CA ASN A 200 -18.63 2.74 -2.47
C ASN A 200 -19.45 1.45 -2.43
N TYR A 201 -19.35 0.71 -1.33
CA TYR A 201 -20.10 -0.53 -1.14
C TYR A 201 -21.46 -0.25 -0.49
N VAL A 202 -22.52 -0.88 -1.00
CA VAL A 202 -23.88 -0.63 -0.51
C VAL A 202 -24.39 -1.81 0.31
N SER A 203 -24.56 -2.97 -0.30
CA SER A 203 -24.96 -4.21 0.35
C SER A 203 -25.01 -5.34 -0.69
N GLY A 204 -24.95 -6.59 -0.25
CA GLY A 204 -25.14 -7.75 -1.13
C GLY A 204 -23.88 -8.60 -1.26
N VAL A 205 -23.45 -8.86 -2.49
CA VAL A 205 -22.29 -9.72 -2.74
C VAL A 205 -21.02 -8.88 -2.71
N LEU A 206 -20.11 -9.29 -1.84
CA LEU A 206 -18.70 -8.97 -1.92
C LEU A 206 -17.92 -10.29 -1.88
N GLY A 207 -17.05 -10.54 -2.85
CA GLY A 207 -16.29 -11.78 -2.85
C GLY A 207 -15.36 -11.96 -4.04
N LEU A 208 -14.44 -12.91 -3.90
CA LEU A 208 -13.50 -13.33 -4.93
C LEU A 208 -14.03 -14.58 -5.63
N LEU A 209 -14.06 -14.55 -6.95
CA LEU A 209 -14.60 -15.59 -7.83
C LEU A 209 -13.50 -16.13 -8.72
N THR A 210 -13.61 -17.40 -9.07
CA THR A 210 -12.86 -17.95 -10.21
C THR A 210 -13.51 -17.53 -11.53
N ALA A 211 -12.71 -17.46 -12.58
CA ALA A 211 -13.19 -17.21 -13.93
C ALA A 211 -12.44 -18.11 -14.93
N GLU A 212 -13.14 -18.66 -15.91
CA GLU A 212 -12.49 -19.47 -16.96
C GLU A 212 -11.85 -18.60 -18.05
N ALA A 213 -12.42 -17.43 -18.30
CA ALA A 213 -11.95 -16.46 -19.25
C ALA A 213 -11.66 -15.11 -18.57
N VAL A 214 -10.92 -14.25 -19.28
CA VAL A 214 -10.67 -12.87 -18.88
C VAL A 214 -12.00 -12.16 -18.65
N VAL A 215 -12.14 -11.53 -17.48
CA VAL A 215 -13.34 -10.76 -17.14
C VAL A 215 -13.21 -9.35 -17.72
N THR A 216 -14.18 -8.95 -18.55
CA THR A 216 -14.20 -7.68 -19.29
C THR A 216 -15.52 -6.91 -19.16
N SER A 217 -16.42 -7.37 -18.29
CA SER A 217 -17.71 -6.74 -18.02
C SER A 217 -18.14 -7.01 -16.58
N ASP A 218 -19.26 -6.41 -16.16
CA ASP A 218 -19.89 -6.60 -14.86
C ASP A 218 -20.79 -7.86 -14.77
N ASP A 219 -20.88 -8.61 -15.86
CA ASP A 219 -21.62 -9.88 -15.87
C ASP A 219 -21.03 -10.86 -14.85
N LEU A 220 -21.85 -11.78 -14.35
CA LEU A 220 -21.34 -12.81 -13.46
C LEU A 220 -20.30 -13.66 -14.23
N PRO A 221 -19.04 -13.75 -13.77
CA PRO A 221 -18.05 -14.62 -14.38
C PRO A 221 -18.60 -16.04 -14.43
N ARG A 222 -18.49 -16.66 -15.61
CA ARG A 222 -18.94 -18.03 -15.83
C ARG A 222 -17.75 -18.97 -15.72
N VAL A 223 -18.00 -20.10 -15.08
CA VAL A 223 -17.15 -21.28 -15.08
C VAL A 223 -17.92 -22.38 -15.78
N ALA A 224 -17.57 -22.69 -17.03
CA ALA A 224 -18.28 -23.69 -17.84
C ALA A 224 -17.79 -25.12 -17.54
N THR A 225 -16.51 -25.25 -17.17
CA THR A 225 -15.90 -26.53 -16.81
C THR A 225 -15.47 -26.52 -15.35
N LEU A 226 -15.94 -27.46 -14.54
CA LEU A 226 -15.42 -27.65 -13.18
C LEU A 226 -13.97 -28.14 -13.22
N ASP A 227 -13.11 -27.55 -12.38
CA ASP A 227 -11.79 -28.12 -12.08
C ASP A 227 -11.50 -28.11 -10.58
N ALA A 228 -11.56 -29.30 -9.96
CA ALA A 228 -11.31 -29.46 -8.52
C ALA A 228 -9.85 -29.17 -8.11
N ASN A 229 -8.94 -29.02 -9.07
CA ASN A 229 -7.56 -28.60 -8.83
C ASN A 229 -7.37 -27.09 -9.05
N ALA A 230 -8.38 -26.38 -9.55
CA ALA A 230 -8.37 -24.94 -9.73
C ALA A 230 -9.05 -24.20 -8.58
N GLY A 231 -8.67 -22.94 -8.41
CA GLY A 231 -9.18 -22.06 -7.37
C GLY A 231 -8.19 -20.96 -7.04
N PHE A 232 -8.04 -20.69 -5.74
CA PHE A 232 -7.11 -19.70 -5.24
C PHE A 232 -6.81 -19.93 -3.75
N TYR A 233 -5.73 -19.35 -3.28
CA TYR A 233 -5.50 -19.16 -1.85
C TYR A 233 -5.82 -17.73 -1.46
N VAL A 234 -6.33 -17.52 -0.25
CA VAL A 234 -6.66 -16.20 0.30
C VAL A 234 -6.14 -16.07 1.72
N GLY A 235 -5.61 -14.89 2.07
CA GLY A 235 -5.25 -14.53 3.43
C GLY A 235 -5.59 -13.07 3.74
N TYR A 236 -5.92 -12.81 5.00
CA TYR A 236 -6.29 -11.50 5.54
C TYR A 236 -7.22 -10.69 4.62
N PRO A 237 -8.37 -11.25 4.17
CA PRO A 237 -9.38 -10.42 3.53
C PRO A 237 -9.88 -9.41 4.57
N GLN A 238 -9.79 -8.13 4.22
CA GLN A 238 -10.23 -7.06 5.10
C GLN A 238 -10.97 -5.98 4.33
N LEU A 239 -11.95 -5.40 5.00
CA LEU A 239 -12.71 -4.26 4.50
C LEU A 239 -12.69 -3.17 5.57
N THR A 240 -12.02 -2.05 5.29
CA THR A 240 -11.84 -0.95 6.24
C THR A 240 -12.50 0.32 5.73
N ALA A 241 -12.94 1.18 6.64
CA ALA A 241 -13.50 2.48 6.27
C ALA A 241 -12.42 3.42 5.71
N GLY A 242 -12.81 4.27 4.75
CA GLY A 242 -11.92 5.26 4.14
C GLY A 242 -11.10 4.71 2.96
N GLU A 243 -10.13 5.50 2.52
CA GLU A 243 -9.35 5.24 1.29
C GLU A 243 -7.95 4.65 1.54
N LEU A 244 -7.47 4.66 2.79
CA LEU A 244 -6.16 4.14 3.14
C LEU A 244 -6.25 2.67 3.58
N ALA A 245 -5.36 1.84 3.05
CA ALA A 245 -5.25 0.46 3.46
C ALA A 245 -4.58 0.33 4.84
N ALA A 246 -5.25 -0.35 5.77
CA ALA A 246 -4.68 -0.72 7.05
C ALA A 246 -3.61 -1.84 6.91
N PRO A 247 -2.75 -2.04 7.93
CA PRO A 247 -2.01 -3.28 8.09
C PRO A 247 -2.94 -4.51 8.04
N PRO A 248 -2.41 -5.73 7.78
CA PRO A 248 -3.23 -6.94 7.74
C PRO A 248 -3.94 -7.22 9.07
N LEU A 249 -5.27 -7.28 9.03
CA LEU A 249 -6.15 -7.55 10.18
C LEU A 249 -6.86 -8.89 10.02
N ASP A 250 -7.01 -9.61 11.12
CA ASP A 250 -7.93 -10.74 11.19
C ASP A 250 -9.39 -10.27 11.03
N LEU A 251 -10.30 -11.23 10.82
CA LEU A 251 -11.73 -10.94 10.71
C LEU A 251 -12.26 -10.33 12.00
N GLY A 252 -12.96 -9.20 11.90
CA GLY A 252 -13.49 -8.46 13.06
C GLY A 252 -12.44 -7.80 13.97
N GLU A 253 -11.14 -7.92 13.67
CA GLU A 253 -10.08 -7.27 14.43
C GLU A 253 -10.12 -5.75 14.26
N SER A 254 -9.70 -5.02 15.29
CA SER A 254 -9.51 -3.58 15.26
C SER A 254 -8.11 -3.20 15.72
N LEU A 255 -7.54 -2.19 15.07
CA LEU A 255 -6.19 -1.72 15.30
C LEU A 255 -6.23 -0.21 15.61
N PRO A 256 -5.69 0.24 16.75
CA PRO A 256 -5.50 1.66 17.04
C PRO A 256 -4.61 2.37 16.00
N ALA A 257 -4.69 3.70 15.95
CA ALA A 257 -3.81 4.49 15.11
C ALA A 257 -2.35 4.39 15.58
N SER A 258 -1.41 4.55 14.65
CA SER A 258 0.00 4.73 14.93
C SER A 258 0.47 6.15 14.59
N SER A 259 1.62 6.54 15.15
CA SER A 259 2.22 7.85 14.98
C SER A 259 3.73 7.72 14.82
N VAL A 260 4.30 8.56 13.95
CA VAL A 260 5.73 8.71 13.79
C VAL A 260 6.08 10.17 13.97
N VAL A 261 7.01 10.45 14.88
CA VAL A 261 7.56 11.78 15.12
C VAL A 261 9.03 11.79 14.76
N ILE A 262 9.43 12.78 13.98
CA ILE A 262 10.81 13.02 13.54
C ILE A 262 11.34 14.25 14.27
N ASP A 263 12.52 14.17 14.88
CA ASP A 263 13.25 15.34 15.36
C ASP A 263 13.78 16.14 14.16
N THR A 264 13.27 17.36 14.02
CA THR A 264 13.59 18.30 12.93
C THR A 264 14.31 19.54 13.43
N SER A 265 14.87 19.51 14.64
CA SER A 265 15.57 20.65 15.26
C SER A 265 16.68 21.26 14.39
N ALA A 266 17.28 20.48 13.49
CA ALA A 266 18.32 20.92 12.56
C ALA A 266 17.83 21.26 11.13
N ALA A 267 16.52 21.20 10.87
CA ALA A 267 15.93 21.28 9.53
C ALA A 267 14.74 22.24 9.46
N LEU A 268 14.63 23.01 8.37
CA LEU A 268 13.46 23.85 8.06
C LEU A 268 12.44 23.13 7.19
N ARG A 269 12.86 22.05 6.53
CA ARG A 269 12.03 21.21 5.66
C ARG A 269 12.49 19.76 5.73
N ILE A 270 11.56 18.84 5.54
CA ILE A 270 11.88 17.44 5.25
C ILE A 270 11.37 17.03 3.87
N THR A 271 12.08 16.12 3.22
CA THR A 271 11.60 15.40 2.03
C THR A 271 11.56 13.91 2.33
N VAL A 272 10.38 13.32 2.27
CA VAL A 272 10.17 11.89 2.46
C VAL A 272 10.25 11.21 1.10
N ARG A 273 11.08 10.16 0.98
CA ARG A 273 11.21 9.36 -0.24
C ARG A 273 10.64 7.97 -0.01
N TYR A 274 9.74 7.57 -0.89
CA TYR A 274 9.03 6.30 -0.79
C TYR A 274 9.64 5.21 -1.68
N SER A 275 9.23 3.98 -1.42
CA SER A 275 9.72 2.80 -2.12
C SER A 275 9.30 2.71 -3.58
N ASP A 276 8.16 3.33 -3.91
CA ASP A 276 7.58 3.47 -5.25
C ASP A 276 8.24 4.58 -6.09
N GLY A 277 9.23 5.29 -5.52
CA GLY A 277 9.96 6.38 -6.18
C GLY A 277 9.29 7.76 -6.04
N THR A 278 8.10 7.84 -5.44
CA THR A 278 7.44 9.11 -5.16
C THR A 278 8.10 9.82 -3.97
N THR A 279 7.79 11.10 -3.81
CA THR A 279 8.31 11.93 -2.71
C THR A 279 7.29 12.95 -2.26
N ASP A 280 7.25 13.20 -0.95
CA ASP A 280 6.53 14.33 -0.37
C ASP A 280 7.51 15.28 0.32
N SER A 281 7.15 16.56 0.43
CA SER A 281 7.96 17.54 1.17
C SER A 281 7.09 18.35 2.12
N TYR A 282 7.62 18.59 3.31
CA TYR A 282 6.90 19.25 4.39
C TYR A 282 7.78 20.30 5.02
N ASP A 283 7.23 21.49 5.26
CA ASP A 283 7.91 22.53 6.01
C ASP A 283 7.86 22.18 7.50
N THR A 284 8.98 22.32 8.21
CA THR A 284 9.14 21.90 9.60
C THR A 284 9.58 23.10 10.45
N PRO A 285 8.65 24.03 10.78
CA PRO A 285 9.00 25.26 11.48
C PRO A 285 9.38 25.05 12.96
N GLY A 286 9.44 23.81 13.44
CA GLY A 286 9.70 23.46 14.83
C GLY A 286 10.71 22.33 14.99
N VAL A 287 10.87 21.88 16.24
CA VAL A 287 11.85 20.85 16.61
C VAL A 287 11.37 19.43 16.36
N ALA A 288 10.11 19.24 15.97
CA ALA A 288 9.55 17.94 15.66
C ALA A 288 8.50 18.04 14.54
N PHE A 289 8.41 16.97 13.75
CA PHE A 289 7.40 16.81 12.71
C PHE A 289 6.72 15.43 12.83
N THR A 290 5.40 15.41 12.85
CA THR A 290 4.62 14.17 12.84
C THR A 290 4.28 13.79 11.40
N LEU A 291 4.68 12.60 10.95
CA LEU A 291 4.35 12.14 9.61
C LEU A 291 2.83 11.92 9.46
N PRO A 292 2.23 12.31 8.32
CA PRO A 292 0.84 11.99 8.05
C PRO A 292 0.64 10.48 7.89
N ALA A 293 -0.58 10.01 8.17
CA ALA A 293 -0.93 8.63 7.92
C ALA A 293 -0.97 8.31 6.42
N GLY A 294 -0.58 7.09 6.05
CA GLY A 294 -0.53 6.66 4.66
C GLY A 294 -0.37 5.15 4.52
N GLU A 295 -0.04 4.72 3.30
CA GLU A 295 0.04 3.30 2.94
C GLU A 295 1.32 2.92 2.18
N ARG A 296 2.22 3.90 1.96
CA ARG A 296 3.50 3.71 1.28
C ARG A 296 4.57 3.27 2.28
N HIS A 297 5.68 2.79 1.74
CA HIS A 297 6.87 2.47 2.51
C HIS A 297 7.92 3.56 2.32
N ILE A 298 8.35 4.16 3.41
CA ILE A 298 9.35 5.21 3.45
C ILE A 298 10.73 4.57 3.45
N LYS A 299 11.54 4.89 2.43
CA LYS A 299 12.93 4.46 2.34
C LYS A 299 13.88 5.43 3.04
N ARG A 300 13.61 6.73 2.92
CA ARG A 300 14.54 7.77 3.35
C ARG A 300 13.80 9.06 3.69
N ILE A 301 14.32 9.78 4.68
CA ILE A 301 13.91 11.16 4.97
C ILE A 301 15.14 12.06 4.83
N GLU A 302 15.04 13.10 4.01
CA GLU A 302 16.07 14.13 3.84
C GLU A 302 15.72 15.33 4.70
N LEU A 303 16.64 15.72 5.58
CA LEU A 303 16.55 16.95 6.37
C LEU A 303 17.19 18.10 5.57
N LYS A 304 16.49 19.22 5.41
CA LYS A 304 16.89 20.35 4.57
C LYS A 304 16.85 21.68 5.33
N GLN A 305 17.83 22.55 5.02
CA GLN A 305 17.89 23.94 5.48
C GLN A 305 17.50 24.92 4.36
#